data_AF-A0A919FIH2-F1
#
_entry.id   AF-A0A919FIH2-F1
#
_cell.length_a   1.000
_cell.length_b   1.000
_cell.length_c   1.000
_cell.angle_alpha   90.00
_cell.angle_beta   90.00
_cell.angle_gamma   90.00
#
_symmetry.space_group_name_H-M   'P 1'
#
loop_
_entity.id
_entity.type
_entity.pdbx_description
1 polymer ?
#
loop_
_entity_poly.entity_id
_entity_poly.type
_entity_poly.pdbx_seq_one_letter_code
_entity_poly.pdbx_strand_id
1 'polypeptide(L)'
;MPADRFAALMSEDQLAALADATLGELAGRLAARAFRPLPATEPGAPAPGEPWEADPQHDALTRLHALMHLRKAAERLADQAARDAARAGAGYPQLGQACEISRQAARQRWPGLVPPLPHRTTHSENRSA
;
A
#
# COMPACT_ATOMS: atom_id res chain seq x y z
N MET A 1 -22.49 2.19 -6.26
CA MET A 1 -22.69 3.55 -5.74
C MET A 1 -21.48 3.90 -4.90
N PRO A 2 -20.62 4.84 -5.33
CA PRO A 2 -19.48 5.28 -4.51
C PRO A 2 -20.01 5.91 -3.23
N ALA A 3 -19.46 5.51 -2.09
CA ALA A 3 -19.91 5.89 -0.75
C ALA A 3 -19.73 7.40 -0.48
N ASP A 4 -20.64 7.97 0.30
CA ASP A 4 -20.76 9.38 0.74
C ASP A 4 -19.54 10.01 1.48
N ARG A 5 -18.31 9.57 1.24
CA ARG A 5 -17.12 10.10 1.93
C ARG A 5 -15.98 10.58 1.04
N PHE A 6 -15.84 10.08 -0.19
CA PHE A 6 -14.88 10.62 -1.16
C PHE A 6 -15.36 10.32 -2.59
N ALA A 7 -15.33 11.32 -3.49
CA ALA A 7 -15.52 11.12 -4.92
C ALA A 7 -14.14 11.11 -5.59
N ALA A 8 -13.83 10.05 -6.33
CA ALA A 8 -12.63 10.04 -7.16
C ALA A 8 -12.80 11.13 -8.24
N LEU A 9 -11.86 12.08 -8.29
CA LEU A 9 -11.82 13.14 -9.32
C LEU A 9 -11.38 12.60 -10.69
N MET A 10 -11.00 11.33 -10.76
CA MET A 10 -10.40 10.66 -11.90
C MET A 10 -11.07 9.29 -12.09
N SER A 11 -11.08 8.77 -13.31
CA SER A 11 -11.48 7.38 -13.54
C SER A 11 -10.52 6.40 -12.85
N GLU A 12 -10.97 5.16 -12.64
CA GLU A 12 -10.14 4.09 -12.09
C GLU A 12 -8.86 3.87 -12.91
N ASP A 13 -8.97 3.85 -14.24
CA ASP A 13 -7.82 3.74 -15.16
C ASP A 13 -6.83 4.90 -15.01
N GLN A 14 -7.33 6.13 -14.87
CA GLN A 14 -6.49 7.30 -14.67
C GLN A 14 -5.78 7.27 -13.32
N LEU A 15 -6.47 6.80 -12.27
CA LEU A 15 -5.88 6.64 -10.95
C LEU A 15 -4.81 5.55 -10.95
N ALA A 16 -5.05 4.43 -11.63
CA ALA A 16 -4.08 3.35 -11.81
C ALA A 16 -2.82 3.83 -12.56
N ALA A 17 -3.00 4.55 -13.69
CA ALA A 17 -1.88 5.10 -14.45
C ALA A 17 -1.04 6.09 -13.62
N LEU A 18 -1.70 6.94 -12.82
CA LEU A 18 -1.01 7.86 -11.91
C LEU A 18 -0.25 7.11 -10.80
N ALA A 19 -0.86 6.07 -10.23
CA ALA A 19 -0.23 5.24 -9.21
C ALA A 19 1.02 4.52 -9.76
N ASP A 20 0.93 3.95 -10.96
CA ASP A 20 2.04 3.27 -11.65
C ASP A 20 3.19 4.23 -11.95
N ALA A 21 2.89 5.43 -12.47
CA ALA A 21 3.89 6.46 -12.72
C ALA A 21 4.59 6.89 -11.42
N THR A 22 3.80 7.12 -10.36
CA THR A 22 4.32 7.53 -9.04
C THR A 22 5.20 6.46 -8.41
N LEU A 23 4.77 5.20 -8.44
CA LEU A 23 5.56 4.07 -7.94
C LEU A 23 6.80 3.82 -8.79
N GLY A 24 6.71 3.99 -10.11
CA GLY A 24 7.85 3.88 -11.03
C GLY A 24 8.94 4.89 -10.71
N GLU A 25 8.58 6.15 -10.48
CA GLU A 25 9.51 7.21 -10.09
C GLU A 25 10.10 6.95 -8.70
N LEU A 26 9.27 6.58 -7.73
CA LEU A 26 9.73 6.28 -6.38
C LEU A 26 10.69 5.07 -6.36
N ALA A 27 10.41 4.03 -7.15
CA ALA A 27 11.28 2.88 -7.30
C ALA A 27 12.63 3.26 -7.91
N GLY A 28 12.65 4.11 -8.94
CA GLY A 28 13.89 4.63 -9.52
C GLY A 28 14.73 5.42 -8.50
N ARG A 29 14.09 6.31 -7.73
CA ARG A 29 14.76 7.07 -6.66
C ARG A 29 15.29 6.17 -5.55
N LEU A 30 14.50 5.18 -5.13
CA LEU A 30 14.92 4.20 -4.12
C LEU A 30 16.08 3.35 -4.63
N ALA A 31 16.00 2.89 -5.88
CA ALA A 31 17.04 2.11 -6.55
C ALA A 31 18.39 2.85 -6.54
N ALA A 32 18.40 4.08 -7.02
CA ALA A 32 19.60 4.92 -7.10
C ALA A 32 20.21 5.26 -5.73
N ARG A 33 19.38 5.30 -4.66
CA ARG A 33 19.84 5.68 -3.32
C ARG A 33 20.26 4.49 -2.46
N ALA A 34 19.62 3.33 -2.64
CA ALA A 34 19.80 2.18 -1.77
C ALA A 34 20.79 1.14 -2.32
N PHE A 35 21.03 1.13 -3.63
CA PHE A 35 21.90 0.14 -4.26
C PHE A 35 23.01 0.83 -5.02
N ARG A 36 24.17 0.17 -5.06
CA ARG A 36 25.29 0.53 -5.90
C ARG A 36 25.66 -0.69 -6.75
N PRO A 37 26.13 -0.48 -7.98
CA PRO A 37 26.80 -1.52 -8.72
C PRO A 37 27.93 -2.09 -7.87
N LEU A 38 28.00 -3.42 -7.79
CA LEU A 38 29.21 -4.06 -7.31
C LEU A 38 30.29 -3.80 -8.36
N PRO A 39 31.53 -3.45 -7.97
CA PRO A 39 32.61 -3.37 -8.93
C PRO A 39 32.70 -4.71 -9.64
N ALA A 40 32.75 -4.69 -10.98
CA ALA A 40 32.91 -5.90 -11.75
C ALA A 40 34.19 -6.58 -11.28
N THR A 41 34.08 -7.77 -10.68
CA THR A 41 35.24 -8.61 -10.34
C THR A 41 35.86 -9.25 -11.58
N GLU A 42 35.38 -8.88 -12.76
CA GLU A 42 35.75 -9.44 -14.06
C GLU A 42 37.00 -8.72 -14.63
N PRO A 43 37.97 -9.46 -15.19
CA PRO A 43 39.08 -8.89 -15.93
C PRO A 43 38.57 -8.25 -17.25
N GLY A 44 38.18 -6.99 -17.13
CA GLY A 44 37.67 -6.13 -18.21
C GLY A 44 37.22 -4.76 -17.69
N ALA A 45 37.64 -4.40 -16.47
CA ALA A 45 37.27 -3.15 -15.84
C ALA A 45 37.72 -1.97 -16.73
N PRO A 46 36.83 -1.01 -17.02
CA PRO A 46 37.15 0.16 -17.84
C PRO A 46 38.36 0.90 -17.24
N ALA A 47 39.22 1.43 -18.11
CA ALA A 47 40.40 2.16 -17.69
C ALA A 47 39.98 3.37 -16.83
N PRO A 48 40.81 3.86 -15.89
CA PRO A 48 40.50 5.04 -15.10
C PRO A 48 40.16 6.24 -16.02
N GLY A 49 38.90 6.67 -16.00
CA GLY A 49 38.40 7.76 -16.84
C GLY A 49 37.43 7.35 -17.95
N GLU A 50 37.27 6.06 -18.22
CA GLU A 50 36.20 5.56 -19.10
C GLU A 50 34.84 5.61 -18.37
N PRO A 51 33.77 6.09 -19.04
CA PRO A 51 32.43 6.03 -18.47
C PRO A 51 32.09 4.56 -18.20
N TRP A 52 31.63 4.26 -16.99
CA TRP A 52 31.04 2.97 -16.69
C TRP A 52 29.89 2.73 -17.69
N GLU A 53 29.96 1.66 -18.49
CA GLU A 53 28.85 1.30 -19.38
C GLU A 53 27.61 1.03 -18.53
N ALA A 54 26.53 1.75 -18.82
CA ALA A 54 25.26 1.51 -18.16
C ALA A 54 24.89 0.03 -18.33
N ASP A 55 24.74 -0.71 -17.22
CA ASP A 55 24.33 -2.10 -17.21
C ASP A 55 22.80 -2.14 -17.11
N PRO A 56 22.06 -2.35 -18.22
CA PRO A 56 20.61 -2.29 -18.21
C PRO A 56 20.00 -3.43 -17.38
N GLN A 57 20.74 -4.53 -17.20
CA GLN A 57 20.30 -5.66 -16.38
C GLN A 57 20.44 -5.32 -14.89
N HIS A 58 21.56 -4.72 -14.47
CA HIS A 58 21.72 -4.21 -13.10
C HIS A 58 20.62 -3.22 -12.73
N ASP A 59 20.33 -2.26 -13.62
CA ASP A 59 19.31 -1.24 -13.40
C ASP A 59 17.91 -1.87 -13.27
N ALA A 60 17.57 -2.81 -14.16
CA ALA A 60 16.29 -3.51 -14.13
C ALA A 60 16.10 -4.34 -12.85
N LEU A 61 17.12 -5.09 -12.42
CA LEU A 61 17.07 -5.90 -11.21
C LEU A 61 16.97 -5.03 -9.95
N THR A 62 17.73 -3.94 -9.91
CA THR A 62 17.69 -2.98 -8.80
C THR A 62 16.32 -2.33 -8.68
N ARG A 63 15.72 -1.94 -9.82
CA ARG A 63 14.36 -1.40 -9.87
C ARG A 63 13.31 -2.41 -9.40
N LEU A 64 13.40 -3.67 -9.84
CA LEU A 64 12.52 -4.74 -9.38
C LEU A 64 12.63 -4.92 -7.86
N HIS A 65 13.86 -4.98 -7.33
CA HIS A 65 14.07 -5.15 -5.90
C HIS A 65 13.51 -3.97 -5.09
N ALA A 66 13.69 -2.74 -5.58
CA ALA A 66 13.08 -1.55 -4.99
C ALA A 66 11.54 -1.64 -4.97
N LEU A 67 10.90 -2.06 -6.06
CA LEU A 67 9.46 -2.27 -6.13
C LEU A 67 8.96 -3.31 -5.11
N MET A 68 9.72 -4.39 -4.89
CA MET A 68 9.37 -5.39 -3.86
C MET A 68 9.37 -4.81 -2.44
N HIS A 69 10.31 -3.92 -2.13
CA HIS A 69 10.32 -3.20 -0.84
C HIS A 69 9.16 -2.22 -0.73
N LEU A 70 8.87 -1.48 -1.81
CA LEU A 70 7.73 -0.56 -1.85
C LEU A 70 6.40 -1.29 -1.66
N ARG A 71 6.21 -2.45 -2.29
CA ARG A 71 5.01 -3.29 -2.09
C ARG A 71 4.82 -3.66 -0.61
N LYS A 72 5.87 -4.18 0.02
CA LYS A 72 5.83 -4.53 1.46
C LYS A 72 5.58 -3.29 2.33
N ALA A 73 6.13 -2.14 1.98
CA ALA A 73 5.90 -0.89 2.69
C ALA A 73 4.45 -0.41 2.55
N ALA A 74 3.91 -0.44 1.33
CA ALA A 74 2.52 -0.09 1.05
C ALA A 74 1.53 -0.98 1.83
N GLU A 75 1.80 -2.28 1.93
CA GLU A 75 1.00 -3.21 2.76
C GLU A 75 0.98 -2.80 4.23
N ARG A 76 2.16 -2.51 4.82
CA ARG A 76 2.24 -2.05 6.23
C ARG A 76 1.53 -0.72 6.44
N LEU A 77 1.65 0.21 5.48
CA LEU A 77 0.97 1.50 5.54
C LEU A 77 -0.55 1.36 5.38
N ALA A 78 -1.02 0.45 4.53
CA ALA A 78 -2.44 0.14 4.39
C ALA A 78 -3.01 -0.44 5.69
N ASP A 79 -2.28 -1.33 6.37
CA ASP A 79 -2.68 -1.84 7.68
C ASP A 79 -2.75 -0.73 8.73
N GLN A 80 -1.83 0.23 8.68
CA GLN A 80 -1.87 1.38 9.57
C GLN A 80 -3.06 2.30 9.26
N ALA A 81 -3.33 2.59 7.99
CA ALA A 81 -4.49 3.37 7.57
C ALA A 81 -5.80 2.71 7.98
N ALA A 82 -5.91 1.38 7.90
CA ALA A 82 -7.06 0.64 8.39
C ALA A 82 -7.26 0.81 9.90
N ARG A 83 -6.18 0.75 10.70
CA ARG A 83 -6.23 1.04 12.15
C ARG A 83 -6.66 2.46 12.45
N ASP A 84 -6.18 3.42 11.69
CA ASP A 84 -6.51 4.83 11.86
C ASP A 84 -7.98 5.08 11.54
N ALA A 85 -8.48 4.51 10.44
CA ALA A 85 -9.88 4.55 10.06
C ALA A 85 -10.77 3.89 11.13
N ALA A 86 -10.39 2.72 11.65
CA ALA A 86 -11.13 2.04 12.71
C ALA A 86 -11.18 2.88 14.00
N ARG A 87 -10.06 3.52 14.39
CA ARG A 87 -10.01 4.46 15.52
C ARG A 87 -10.92 5.67 15.30
N ALA A 88 -11.07 6.12 14.06
CA ALA A 88 -12.01 7.17 13.66
C ALA A 88 -13.48 6.67 13.54
N GLY A 89 -13.76 5.41 13.88
CA GLY A 89 -15.12 4.85 13.89
C GLY A 89 -15.53 4.14 12.60
N ALA A 90 -14.61 3.88 11.67
CA ALA A 90 -14.92 3.06 10.50
C ALA A 90 -15.16 1.58 10.90
N GLY A 91 -16.23 1.00 10.38
CA GLY A 91 -16.50 -0.43 10.49
C GLY A 91 -15.92 -1.23 9.31
N TYR A 92 -15.98 -2.56 9.40
CA TYR A 92 -15.59 -3.45 8.29
C TYR A 92 -16.28 -3.16 6.95
N PRO A 93 -17.54 -2.68 6.89
CA PRO A 93 -18.13 -2.27 5.61
C PRO A 93 -17.36 -1.12 4.96
N GLN A 94 -17.01 -0.07 5.71
CA GLN A 94 -16.27 1.08 5.18
C GLN A 94 -14.85 0.71 4.78
N LEU A 95 -14.17 -0.14 5.57
CA LEU A 95 -12.84 -0.65 5.24
C LEU A 95 -12.87 -1.52 3.97
N GLY A 96 -13.89 -2.37 3.83
CA GLY A 96 -14.08 -3.19 2.62
C GLY A 96 -14.30 -2.32 1.39
N GLN A 97 -15.16 -1.31 1.49
CA GLN A 97 -15.40 -0.37 0.39
C GLN A 97 -14.13 0.39 -0.03
N ALA A 98 -13.34 0.90 0.94
CA ALA A 98 -12.10 1.62 0.65
C ALA A 98 -11.01 0.75 0.01
N CYS A 99 -11.10 -0.57 0.14
CA CYS A 99 -10.16 -1.52 -0.45
C CYS A 99 -10.78 -2.34 -1.59
N GLU A 100 -12.00 -2.01 -2.02
CA GLU A 100 -12.74 -2.72 -3.07
C GLU A 100 -12.88 -4.24 -2.82
N ILE A 101 -12.99 -4.61 -1.55
CA ILE A 101 -13.20 -6.00 -1.11
C ILE A 101 -14.47 -6.13 -0.29
N SER A 102 -14.97 -7.36 -0.16
CA SER A 102 -16.13 -7.63 0.69
C SER A 102 -15.85 -7.30 2.16
N ARG A 103 -16.90 -6.97 2.92
CA ARG A 103 -16.84 -6.81 4.38
C ARG A 103 -16.17 -8.01 5.06
N GLN A 104 -16.46 -9.22 4.60
CA GLN A 104 -15.92 -10.45 5.16
C GLN A 104 -14.42 -10.58 4.86
N ALA A 105 -13.98 -10.25 3.63
CA ALA A 105 -12.57 -10.20 3.28
C ALA A 105 -11.82 -9.16 4.11
N ALA A 106 -12.40 -7.98 4.33
CA ALA A 106 -11.83 -6.95 5.22
C ALA A 106 -11.67 -7.47 6.66
N ARG A 107 -12.67 -8.21 7.19
CA ARG A 107 -12.59 -8.82 8.52
C ARG A 107 -11.52 -9.92 8.61
N GLN A 108 -11.35 -10.72 7.56
CA GLN A 108 -10.29 -11.74 7.52
C GLN A 108 -8.90 -11.10 7.47
N ARG A 109 -8.76 -9.98 6.75
CA ARG A 109 -7.50 -9.23 6.64
C ARG A 109 -7.12 -8.53 7.94
N TRP A 110 -8.10 -7.97 8.66
CA TRP A 110 -7.88 -7.27 9.93
C TRP A 110 -8.74 -7.84 11.06
N PRO A 111 -8.44 -9.05 11.55
CA PRO A 111 -9.23 -9.68 12.60
C PRO A 111 -9.17 -8.86 13.90
N GLY A 112 -10.33 -8.62 14.51
CA GLY A 112 -10.44 -7.92 15.79
C GLY A 112 -10.23 -6.41 15.72
N LEU A 113 -10.07 -5.84 14.52
CA LEU A 113 -9.77 -4.42 14.34
C LEU A 113 -10.94 -3.51 14.74
N VAL A 114 -12.16 -3.90 14.38
CA VAL A 114 -13.38 -3.17 14.76
C VAL A 114 -14.05 -3.93 15.91
N PRO A 115 -14.23 -3.31 17.09
CA PRO A 115 -14.90 -3.95 18.21
C PRO A 115 -16.38 -4.25 17.85
N PRO A 116 -16.96 -5.33 18.41
CA PRO A 116 -18.40 -5.53 18.30
C PRO A 116 -19.11 -4.30 18.86
N LEU A 117 -20.08 -3.77 18.12
CA LEU A 117 -20.95 -2.71 18.62
C LEU A 117 -21.50 -3.15 19.98
N PRO A 118 -21.46 -2.30 21.02
CA PRO A 118 -22.08 -2.64 22.29
C PRO A 118 -23.54 -2.98 22.01
N HIS A 119 -23.97 -4.13 22.48
CA HIS A 119 -25.38 -4.48 22.52
C HIS A 119 -26.06 -3.35 23.31
N ARG A 120 -26.94 -2.58 22.65
CA ARG A 120 -27.88 -1.74 23.38
C ARG A 120 -28.71 -2.71 24.20
N THR A 121 -28.39 -2.85 25.48
CA THR A 121 -29.31 -3.40 26.46
C THR A 121 -30.52 -2.48 26.43
N THR A 122 -31.54 -2.88 25.69
CA THR A 122 -32.90 -2.37 25.89
C THR A 122 -33.27 -2.79 27.31
N HIS A 123 -32.98 -1.94 28.28
CA HIS A 123 -33.61 -1.99 29.59
C HIS A 123 -35.07 -1.60 29.33
N SER A 124 -35.84 -2.56 28.84
CA SER A 124 -37.30 -2.49 28.83
C SER A 124 -37.70 -2.65 30.28
N GLU A 125 -37.71 -1.54 31.02
CA GLU A 125 -38.34 -1.45 32.34
C GLU A 125 -39.81 -1.81 32.19
N ASN A 126 -40.06 -3.11 32.36
CA ASN A 126 -41.36 -3.69 32.55
C ASN A 126 -41.84 -3.25 33.94
N ARG A 127 -42.39 -2.03 34.04
CA ARG A 127 -43.05 -1.54 35.25
C ARG A 127 -44.52 -1.94 35.18
N SER A 128 -44.79 -3.16 35.60
CA SER A 128 -46.12 -3.58 36.06
C SER A 128 -46.31 -3.11 37.50
N ALA A 129 -47.31 -2.25 37.73
CA ALA A 129 -48.16 -2.18 38.92
C ALA A 129 -49.24 -1.11 38.70
#